data_AF-A0A7J5LI13-F1
#
_entry.id   AF-A0A7J5LI13-F1
#
_cell.length_a   1.000
_cell.length_b   1.000
_cell.length_c   1.000
_cell.angle_alpha   90.00
_cell.angle_beta   90.00
_cell.angle_gamma   90.00
#
_symmetry.space_group_name_H-M   'P 1'
#
loop_
_entity.id
_entity.type
_entity.pdbx_description
1 polymer ?
#
loop_
_entity_poly.entity_id
_entity_poly.type
_entity_poly.pdbx_seq_one_letter_code
_entity_poly.pdbx_strand_id
1 'polypeptide(L)'
;MKKKKTISAALATALALTCMGSGGGTAFAVPLSDADLQTLASQIQQINDTSDSATASETPSAQADAVEGWTIDSNIAQGGEILEMANGWLHLKSTASNGNAAANPSSSNNWPAVAVWGTDYDFSKAGSFHATIKSPQEGSANRFGFYLGYNDPGSGLFIGYDSDGWFWQTYTGGGSGSWYSGARIAAPSANEEHDIRVSWT
;
A
#
# COMPACT_ATOMS: atom_id res chain seq x y z
N MET A 1 -4.63 30.18 -28.33
CA MET A 1 -4.55 28.71 -28.16
C MET A 1 -4.48 28.40 -26.66
N LYS A 2 -5.48 27.67 -26.13
CA LYS A 2 -5.58 27.36 -24.70
C LYS A 2 -4.48 26.35 -24.33
N LYS A 3 -3.61 26.70 -23.37
CA LYS A 3 -2.61 25.79 -22.81
C LYS A 3 -3.35 24.63 -22.13
N LYS A 4 -3.22 23.41 -22.65
CA LYS A 4 -3.69 22.21 -21.97
C LYS A 4 -2.80 22.02 -20.74
N LYS A 5 -3.39 22.19 -19.56
CA LYS A 5 -2.75 21.83 -18.29
C LYS A 5 -2.85 20.32 -18.17
N THR A 6 -1.70 19.65 -18.19
CA THR A 6 -1.59 18.24 -17.82
C THR A 6 -1.78 18.15 -16.33
N ILE A 7 -2.76 17.38 -15.90
CA ILE A 7 -2.93 17.02 -14.50
C ILE A 7 -3.34 15.54 -14.50
N SER A 8 -2.45 14.67 -14.06
CA SER A 8 -2.72 13.25 -13.76
C SER A 8 -2.00 12.97 -12.45
N ALA A 9 -2.73 13.03 -11.33
CA ALA A 9 -3.38 11.90 -10.67
C ALA A 9 -2.45 11.23 -9.62
N ALA A 10 -2.19 12.00 -8.55
CA ALA A 10 -2.56 11.63 -7.18
C ALA A 10 -2.62 10.11 -6.91
N LEU A 11 -1.54 9.58 -6.35
CA LEU A 11 -1.42 8.17 -6.02
C LEU A 11 -1.13 8.09 -4.50
N ALA A 12 -2.18 7.82 -3.71
CA ALA A 12 -2.04 7.42 -2.32
C ALA A 12 -1.97 5.90 -2.26
N THR A 13 -0.76 5.37 -2.13
CA THR A 13 -0.54 3.96 -1.80
C THR A 13 0.04 3.91 -0.40
N ALA A 14 -0.53 3.08 0.47
CA ALA A 14 0.09 2.77 1.75
C ALA A 14 0.51 1.30 1.81
N LEU A 15 1.73 1.02 2.26
CA LEU A 15 2.23 -0.31 2.60
C LEU A 15 1.84 -0.59 4.04
N ALA A 16 1.13 -1.69 4.29
CA ALA A 16 0.76 -2.11 5.65
C ALA A 16 1.35 -3.48 5.97
N LEU A 17 1.99 -3.60 7.13
CA LEU A 17 2.65 -4.82 7.59
C LEU A 17 2.32 -5.10 9.06
N THR A 18 1.88 -6.32 9.34
CA THR A 18 1.61 -6.82 10.68
C THR A 18 2.23 -8.20 10.85
N CYS A 19 2.80 -8.47 12.02
CA CYS A 19 3.34 -9.79 12.36
C CYS A 19 2.24 -10.67 12.95
N MET A 20 2.24 -11.98 12.63
CA MET A 20 1.33 -12.95 13.27
C MET A 20 1.94 -13.64 14.51
N GLY A 21 3.13 -13.21 14.96
CA GLY A 21 3.87 -13.81 16.08
C GLY A 21 4.70 -12.82 16.89
N SER A 22 5.41 -13.32 17.92
CA SER A 22 6.26 -12.50 18.80
C SER A 22 7.59 -12.17 18.14
N GLY A 23 7.56 -11.22 17.20
CA GLY A 23 8.74 -10.79 16.46
C GLY A 23 8.25 -10.05 15.24
N GLY A 24 8.53 -8.75 15.17
CA GLY A 24 8.05 -7.89 14.09
C GLY A 24 8.27 -8.49 12.70
N GLY A 25 7.34 -8.20 11.79
CA GLY A 25 7.36 -8.64 10.40
C GLY A 25 8.29 -7.75 9.59
N THR A 26 8.88 -8.29 8.53
CA THR A 26 9.69 -7.51 7.57
C THR A 26 9.16 -7.77 6.17
N ALA A 27 8.85 -6.70 5.44
CA ALA A 27 8.50 -6.76 4.02
C ALA A 27 9.37 -5.79 3.23
N PHE A 28 9.66 -6.19 2.00
CA PHE A 28 10.47 -5.42 1.07
C PHE A 28 9.64 -5.15 -0.17
N ALA A 29 9.65 -3.93 -0.66
CA ALA A 29 9.01 -3.55 -1.90
C ALA A 29 9.96 -2.72 -2.77
N VAL A 30 9.92 -2.91 -4.09
CA VAL A 30 10.49 -1.95 -5.03
C VAL A 30 9.33 -1.21 -5.68
N PRO A 31 9.17 0.11 -5.46
CA PRO A 31 8.25 0.90 -6.26
C PRO A 31 8.81 1.03 -7.70
N LEU A 32 7.91 1.23 -8.66
CA LEU A 32 8.30 1.47 -10.05
C LEU A 32 9.28 2.64 -10.18
N SER A 33 10.27 2.52 -11.08
CA SER A 33 11.09 3.67 -11.47
C SER A 33 10.25 4.71 -12.21
N ASP A 34 10.70 5.96 -12.26
CA ASP A 34 10.03 7.02 -13.06
C ASP A 34 9.77 6.59 -14.51
N ALA A 35 10.66 5.76 -15.08
CA ALA A 35 10.51 5.24 -16.44
C ALA A 35 9.40 4.18 -16.54
N ASP A 36 9.27 3.33 -15.52
CA ASP A 36 8.20 2.33 -15.44
C ASP A 36 6.85 2.99 -15.18
N LEU A 37 6.82 4.02 -14.32
CA LEU A 37 5.64 4.87 -14.12
C LEU A 37 5.22 5.57 -15.41
N GLN A 38 6.16 6.11 -16.19
CA GLN A 38 5.85 6.71 -17.50
C GLN A 38 5.36 5.68 -18.52
N THR A 39 5.93 4.47 -18.52
CA THR A 39 5.49 3.38 -19.40
C THR A 39 4.08 2.91 -19.06
N LEU A 40 3.81 2.74 -17.76
CA LEU A 40 2.50 2.36 -17.25
C LEU A 40 1.47 3.48 -17.49
N ALA A 41 1.84 4.74 -17.25
CA ALA A 41 1.02 5.89 -17.59
C ALA A 41 0.73 5.96 -19.09
N SER A 42 1.69 5.63 -19.96
CA SER A 42 1.47 5.58 -21.41
C SER A 42 0.54 4.45 -21.84
N GLN A 43 0.62 3.28 -21.19
CA GLN A 43 -0.29 2.15 -21.42
C GLN A 43 -1.72 2.50 -20.95
N ILE A 44 -1.86 3.17 -19.82
CA ILE A 44 -3.16 3.66 -19.30
C ILE A 44 -3.70 4.80 -20.17
N GLN A 45 -2.85 5.68 -20.67
CA GLN A 45 -3.23 6.74 -21.61
C GLN A 45 -3.78 6.14 -22.90
N GLN A 46 -3.20 5.06 -23.43
CA GLN A 46 -3.76 4.35 -24.59
C GLN A 46 -5.14 3.73 -24.31
N ILE A 47 -5.38 3.27 -23.07
CA ILE A 47 -6.70 2.76 -22.63
C ILE A 47 -7.70 3.93 -22.48
N ASN A 48 -7.26 5.05 -21.90
CA ASN A 48 -8.06 6.26 -21.67
C ASN A 48 -8.25 7.14 -22.92
N ASP A 49 -7.43 7.02 -23.95
CA ASP A 49 -7.72 7.64 -25.26
C ASP A 49 -8.96 7.00 -25.93
N THR A 50 -9.57 6.00 -25.25
CA THR A 50 -10.89 5.42 -25.56
C THR A 50 -11.99 5.89 -24.58
N SER A 51 -11.73 6.71 -23.54
CA SER A 51 -12.74 7.20 -22.56
C SER A 51 -12.31 8.46 -21.76
N ASP A 52 -13.22 9.44 -21.63
CA ASP A 52 -12.94 10.86 -21.36
C ASP A 52 -12.82 11.29 -19.86
N SER A 53 -11.72 12.00 -19.54
CA SER A 53 -11.43 13.06 -18.53
C SER A 53 -11.68 12.94 -17.01
N ALA A 54 -10.64 13.22 -16.18
CA ALA A 54 -10.50 14.49 -15.39
C ALA A 54 -9.26 14.51 -14.45
N THR A 55 -8.91 15.71 -13.97
CA THR A 55 -7.65 16.18 -13.35
C THR A 55 -7.60 16.21 -11.79
N ALA A 56 -6.43 16.13 -11.14
CA ALA A 56 -6.17 16.19 -9.67
C ALA A 56 -5.12 17.23 -9.21
N SER A 57 -5.43 18.11 -8.25
CA SER A 57 -4.54 19.20 -7.79
C SER A 57 -3.84 18.86 -6.47
N GLU A 58 -2.52 19.10 -6.40
CA GLU A 58 -1.65 18.89 -5.22
C GLU A 58 -1.72 20.04 -4.20
N THR A 59 -1.37 19.77 -2.93
CA THR A 59 -0.50 20.63 -2.08
C THR A 59 0.12 19.81 -0.92
N PRO A 60 1.45 19.88 -0.67
CA PRO A 60 2.17 19.07 0.32
C PRO A 60 2.34 19.76 1.68
N SER A 61 2.49 19.00 2.78
CA SER A 61 3.13 19.51 4.01
C SER A 61 3.74 18.43 4.90
N ALA A 62 4.94 18.77 5.39
CA ALA A 62 5.69 18.20 6.52
C ALA A 62 6.20 16.75 6.36
N GLN A 63 7.27 16.60 5.59
CA GLN A 63 8.05 15.38 5.42
C GLN A 63 8.84 15.06 6.69
N ALA A 64 8.26 14.28 7.61
CA ALA A 64 9.05 13.43 8.50
C ALA A 64 9.91 12.51 7.62
N ASP A 65 11.22 12.46 7.85
CA ASP A 65 12.27 11.84 7.01
C ASP A 65 11.75 10.79 6.00
N ALA A 66 11.23 11.25 4.85
CA ALA A 66 10.63 10.32 3.91
C ALA A 66 11.72 9.58 3.15
N VAL A 67 11.47 8.30 2.93
CA VAL A 67 12.36 7.40 2.20
C VAL A 67 11.70 7.11 0.87
N GLU A 68 12.27 7.60 -0.23
CA GLU A 68 11.65 7.52 -1.57
C GLU A 68 10.21 8.06 -1.61
N GLY A 69 9.92 9.10 -0.82
CA GLY A 69 8.58 9.70 -0.69
C GLY A 69 7.62 8.98 0.26
N TRP A 70 8.03 7.85 0.85
CA TRP A 70 7.25 7.12 1.85
C TRP A 70 7.52 7.62 3.26
N THR A 71 6.48 7.71 4.07
CA THR A 71 6.58 8.09 5.49
C THR A 71 5.83 7.10 6.36
N ILE A 72 6.32 6.78 7.56
CA ILE A 72 5.51 6.03 8.52
C ILE A 72 4.31 6.90 8.93
N ASP A 73 3.10 6.31 9.01
CA ASP A 73 1.94 7.02 9.54
C ASP A 73 2.12 7.32 11.03
N SER A 74 2.54 8.57 11.28
CA SER A 74 2.81 9.07 12.62
C SER A 74 1.60 9.05 13.56
N ASN A 75 0.36 8.99 13.04
CA ASN A 75 -0.84 8.95 13.87
C ASN A 75 -1.03 7.59 14.57
N ILE A 76 -0.45 6.54 14.01
CA ILE A 76 -0.64 5.15 14.48
C ILE A 76 0.67 4.43 14.79
N ALA A 77 1.81 5.08 14.58
CA ALA A 77 3.13 4.53 14.88
C ALA A 77 3.24 4.07 16.34
N GLN A 78 3.83 2.90 16.55
CA GLN A 78 4.08 2.28 17.85
C GLN A 78 5.53 2.48 18.33
N GLY A 79 6.38 3.02 17.47
CA GLY A 79 7.78 3.29 17.74
C GLY A 79 8.67 2.09 17.41
N GLY A 80 9.80 2.36 16.77
CA GLY A 80 10.77 1.33 16.37
C GLY A 80 10.46 0.64 15.05
N GLU A 81 9.39 1.02 14.35
CA GLU A 81 9.20 0.67 12.95
C GLU A 81 10.40 1.13 12.12
N ILE A 82 10.78 0.34 11.10
CA ILE A 82 11.85 0.71 10.17
C ILE A 82 11.22 0.96 8.81
N LEU A 83 11.57 2.11 8.23
CA LEU A 83 11.36 2.44 6.84
C LEU A 83 12.69 2.91 6.27
N GLU A 84 13.30 2.15 5.36
CA GLU A 84 14.62 2.47 4.81
C GLU A 84 14.82 1.93 3.40
N MET A 85 15.73 2.52 2.62
CA MET A 85 16.23 1.89 1.40
C MET A 85 17.44 1.04 1.75
N ALA A 86 17.39 -0.24 1.43
CA ALA A 86 18.53 -1.13 1.54
C ALA A 86 18.54 -2.16 0.42
N ASN A 87 19.72 -2.42 -0.13
CA ASN A 87 19.93 -3.41 -1.21
C ASN A 87 19.03 -3.20 -2.45
N GLY A 88 18.59 -1.97 -2.72
CA GLY A 88 17.68 -1.64 -3.82
C GLY A 88 16.20 -1.85 -3.53
N TRP A 89 15.82 -2.12 -2.27
CA TRP A 89 14.44 -2.32 -1.82
C TRP A 89 14.06 -1.29 -0.76
N LEU A 90 12.82 -0.84 -0.79
CA LEU A 90 12.18 -0.16 0.34
C LEU A 90 11.82 -1.22 1.37
N HIS A 91 12.42 -1.12 2.54
CA HIS A 91 12.20 -2.02 3.67
C HIS A 91 11.16 -1.40 4.59
N LEU A 92 10.06 -2.11 4.83
CA LEU A 92 9.12 -1.82 5.91
C LEU A 92 9.23 -2.92 6.96
N LYS A 93 9.46 -2.55 8.21
CA LYS A 93 9.50 -3.49 9.34
C LYS A 93 8.56 -3.05 10.44
N SER A 94 7.66 -3.95 10.84
CA SER A 94 6.85 -3.78 12.04
C SER A 94 7.63 -4.20 13.29
N THR A 95 7.09 -3.88 14.46
CA THR A 95 7.64 -4.23 15.77
C THR A 95 6.73 -5.22 16.49
N ALA A 96 7.18 -5.73 17.64
CA ALA A 96 6.34 -6.54 18.52
C ALA A 96 5.17 -5.76 19.14
N SER A 97 5.21 -4.42 19.11
CA SER A 97 4.12 -3.56 19.61
C SER A 97 3.05 -3.27 18.56
N ASN A 98 3.33 -3.53 17.27
CA ASN A 98 2.33 -3.42 16.22
C ASN A 98 1.37 -4.62 16.26
N GLY A 99 0.12 -4.37 15.91
CA GLY A 99 -0.90 -5.40 15.75
C GLY A 99 -1.57 -5.29 14.38
N ASN A 100 -2.83 -5.70 14.29
CA ASN A 100 -3.63 -5.67 13.06
C ASN A 100 -5.02 -5.06 13.31
N ALA A 101 -5.12 -4.10 14.23
CA ALA A 101 -6.36 -3.38 14.45
C ALA A 101 -6.70 -2.50 13.24
N ALA A 102 -7.90 -2.65 12.71
CA ALA A 102 -8.47 -1.72 11.73
C ALA A 102 -9.27 -0.59 12.40
N ALA A 103 -9.66 -0.76 13.67
CA ALA A 103 -10.24 0.28 14.52
C ALA A 103 -10.06 -0.11 15.99
N ASN A 104 -10.14 0.88 16.88
CA ASN A 104 -10.17 0.69 18.34
C ASN A 104 -9.03 -0.23 18.85
N PRO A 105 -7.76 0.21 18.75
CA PRO A 105 -6.62 -0.61 19.13
C PRO A 105 -6.68 -0.95 20.62
N SER A 106 -6.08 -2.08 20.98
CA SER A 106 -5.99 -2.54 22.36
C SER A 106 -4.59 -3.07 22.64
N SER A 107 -4.28 -3.32 23.91
CA SER A 107 -3.00 -3.92 24.31
C SER A 107 -2.74 -5.29 23.70
N SER A 108 -3.79 -6.02 23.30
CA SER A 108 -3.70 -7.34 22.66
C SER A 108 -3.75 -7.29 21.13
N ASN A 109 -4.15 -6.16 20.54
CA ASN A 109 -4.23 -5.98 19.10
C ASN A 109 -4.12 -4.48 18.80
N ASN A 110 -2.89 -4.04 18.55
CA ASN A 110 -2.58 -2.63 18.32
C ASN A 110 -2.61 -2.29 16.82
N TRP A 111 -2.25 -1.06 16.48
CA TRP A 111 -2.19 -0.62 15.09
C TRP A 111 -1.14 -1.36 14.26
N PRO A 112 -1.40 -1.55 12.94
CA PRO A 112 -0.40 -2.03 12.00
C PRO A 112 0.75 -1.04 11.84
N ALA A 113 1.91 -1.51 11.37
CA ALA A 113 2.91 -0.62 10.81
C ALA A 113 2.48 -0.22 9.40
N VAL A 114 2.33 1.08 9.15
CA VAL A 114 1.91 1.60 7.85
C VAL A 114 2.91 2.64 7.36
N ALA A 115 3.40 2.46 6.14
CA ALA A 115 4.10 3.51 5.40
C ALA A 115 3.17 4.07 4.32
N VAL A 116 3.08 5.39 4.22
CA VAL A 116 2.18 6.13 3.33
C VAL A 116 3.01 6.87 2.29
N TRP A 117 2.61 6.76 1.03
CA TRP A 117 3.15 7.51 -0.10
C TRP A 117 1.99 8.16 -0.84
N GLY A 118 2.00 9.50 -0.87
CA GLY A 118 0.89 10.30 -1.36
C GLY A 118 -0.38 10.16 -0.51
N THR A 119 -1.22 11.20 -0.51
CA THR A 119 -2.51 11.22 0.20
C THR A 119 -3.70 11.50 -0.72
N ASP A 120 -3.40 11.89 -1.96
CA ASP A 120 -4.42 12.16 -2.96
C ASP A 120 -4.68 10.85 -3.71
N TYR A 121 -5.91 10.34 -3.67
CA TYR A 121 -6.33 9.17 -4.45
C TYR A 121 -7.78 9.34 -4.88
N ASP A 122 -8.09 8.93 -6.12
CA ASP A 122 -9.41 9.12 -6.72
C ASP A 122 -9.87 7.84 -7.43
N PHE A 123 -10.71 7.04 -6.78
CA PHE A 123 -11.30 5.83 -7.36
C PHE A 123 -12.23 6.12 -8.55
N SER A 124 -12.65 7.38 -8.78
CA SER A 124 -13.49 7.72 -9.94
C SER A 124 -12.71 7.83 -11.24
N LYS A 125 -11.38 7.71 -11.19
CA LYS A 125 -10.50 7.77 -12.36
C LYS A 125 -9.79 6.45 -12.48
N ALA A 126 -9.69 5.93 -13.70
CA ALA A 126 -8.89 4.75 -13.97
C ALA A 126 -7.45 4.94 -13.50
N GLY A 127 -6.86 3.89 -12.97
CA GLY A 127 -5.48 3.90 -12.50
C GLY A 127 -4.95 2.51 -12.25
N SER A 128 -3.69 2.46 -11.85
CA SER A 128 -3.05 1.21 -11.48
C SER A 128 -1.98 1.42 -10.42
N PHE A 129 -1.64 0.32 -9.77
CA PHE A 129 -0.57 0.17 -8.82
C PHE A 129 0.24 -1.06 -9.21
N HIS A 130 1.56 -0.95 -9.15
CA HIS A 130 2.47 -2.06 -9.39
C HIS A 130 3.60 -2.01 -8.36
N ALA A 131 3.85 -3.14 -7.72
CA ALA A 131 5.02 -3.35 -6.89
C ALA A 131 5.54 -4.77 -7.07
N THR A 132 6.84 -4.94 -6.94
CA THR A 132 7.43 -6.24 -6.64
C THR A 132 7.70 -6.30 -5.16
N ILE A 133 7.30 -7.38 -4.50
CA ILE A 133 7.56 -7.60 -3.07
C ILE A 133 8.37 -8.85 -2.81
N LYS A 134 9.04 -8.88 -1.67
CA LYS A 134 9.52 -10.12 -1.04
C LYS A 134 9.58 -9.95 0.47
N SER A 135 9.63 -11.07 1.18
CA SER A 135 9.82 -11.10 2.63
C SER A 135 10.79 -12.22 2.97
N PRO A 136 11.68 -12.06 3.97
CA PRO A 136 12.55 -13.15 4.41
C PRO A 136 11.80 -14.18 5.26
N GLN A 137 10.58 -13.88 5.67
CA GLN A 137 9.67 -14.78 6.39
C GLN A 137 8.61 -15.33 5.44
N GLU A 138 8.16 -16.55 5.70
CA GLU A 138 7.01 -17.16 5.03
C GLU A 138 5.78 -16.26 5.15
N GLY A 139 4.94 -16.25 4.11
CA GLY A 139 3.68 -15.50 4.13
C GLY A 139 2.75 -15.94 5.27
N SER A 140 2.87 -17.19 5.73
CA SER A 140 2.18 -17.70 6.91
C SER A 140 2.67 -17.14 8.26
N ALA A 141 3.72 -16.34 8.29
CA ALA A 141 4.21 -15.63 9.47
C ALA A 141 3.90 -14.12 9.43
N ASN A 142 3.48 -13.60 8.27
CA ASN A 142 3.22 -12.19 8.03
C ASN A 142 1.75 -11.94 7.67
N ARG A 143 1.29 -10.72 7.92
CA ARG A 143 0.19 -10.13 7.14
C ARG A 143 0.72 -8.89 6.50
N PHE A 144 0.61 -8.82 5.18
CA PHE A 144 1.15 -7.73 4.43
C PHE A 144 0.20 -7.38 3.30
N GLY A 145 0.11 -6.09 2.99
CA GLY A 145 -0.63 -5.64 1.84
C GLY A 145 -0.49 -4.16 1.60
N PHE A 146 -1.33 -3.70 0.68
CA PHE A 146 -1.39 -2.34 0.20
C PHE A 146 -2.78 -1.79 0.48
N TYR A 147 -2.84 -0.53 0.91
CA TYR A 147 -4.06 0.24 0.87
C TYR A 147 -4.06 1.14 -0.37
N LEU A 148 -5.19 1.14 -1.07
CA LEU A 148 -5.56 2.13 -2.07
C LEU A 148 -6.60 3.07 -1.45
N GLY A 149 -6.37 4.39 -1.53
CA GLY A 149 -7.22 5.39 -0.87
C GLY A 149 -7.15 5.30 0.66
N TYR A 150 -5.95 5.08 1.21
CA TYR A 150 -5.70 5.03 2.64
C TYR A 150 -6.02 6.37 3.32
N ASN A 151 -6.72 6.30 4.45
CA ASN A 151 -6.89 7.44 5.37
C ASN A 151 -6.49 7.07 6.80
N ASP A 152 -6.81 5.85 7.21
CA ASP A 152 -6.48 5.23 8.49
C ASP A 152 -6.60 3.70 8.31
N PRO A 153 -6.15 2.87 9.27
CA PRO A 153 -6.21 1.40 9.14
C PRO A 153 -7.61 0.83 8.86
N GLY A 154 -8.66 1.59 9.16
CA GLY A 154 -10.05 1.23 8.97
C GLY A 154 -10.72 1.94 7.81
N SER A 155 -9.94 2.49 6.87
CA SER A 155 -10.41 3.21 5.69
C SER A 155 -9.56 2.91 4.44
N GLY A 156 -10.23 2.54 3.34
CA GLY A 156 -9.60 2.29 2.03
C GLY A 156 -9.85 0.87 1.49
N LEU A 157 -9.23 0.55 0.37
CA LEU A 157 -9.21 -0.82 -0.19
C LEU A 157 -7.88 -1.47 0.17
N PHE A 158 -7.92 -2.48 1.03
CA PHE A 158 -6.76 -3.32 1.34
C PHE A 158 -6.66 -4.48 0.35
N ILE A 159 -5.46 -4.72 -0.17
CA ILE A 159 -5.12 -5.88 -1.00
C ILE A 159 -3.84 -6.47 -0.42
N GLY A 160 -3.92 -7.71 0.05
CA GLY A 160 -2.79 -8.32 0.75
C GLY A 160 -2.99 -9.80 0.97
N TYR A 161 -2.14 -10.37 1.82
CA TYR A 161 -2.21 -11.75 2.25
C TYR A 161 -2.10 -11.89 3.76
N ASP A 162 -2.64 -12.98 4.25
CA ASP A 162 -2.41 -13.54 5.59
C ASP A 162 -2.03 -15.02 5.46
N SER A 163 -2.11 -15.80 6.54
CA SER A 163 -1.81 -17.23 6.53
C SER A 163 -2.66 -18.05 5.56
N ASP A 164 -3.85 -17.55 5.21
CA ASP A 164 -4.79 -18.25 4.34
C ASP A 164 -4.64 -17.81 2.88
N GLY A 165 -3.71 -16.88 2.60
CA GLY A 165 -3.40 -16.41 1.26
C GLY A 165 -3.96 -15.04 0.93
N TRP A 166 -3.95 -14.71 -0.36
CA TRP A 166 -4.31 -13.40 -0.89
C TRP A 166 -5.81 -13.12 -0.81
N PHE A 167 -6.15 -11.91 -0.39
CA PHE A 167 -7.50 -11.39 -0.33
C PHE A 167 -7.52 -9.88 -0.55
N TRP A 168 -8.70 -9.36 -0.86
CA TRP A 168 -9.00 -7.94 -0.74
C TRP A 168 -9.98 -7.72 0.42
N GLN A 169 -9.93 -6.54 1.01
CA GLN A 169 -10.90 -6.09 2.00
C GLN A 169 -11.20 -4.61 1.79
N THR A 170 -12.48 -4.27 1.68
CA THR A 170 -12.92 -2.87 1.72
C THR A 170 -13.07 -2.43 3.15
N TYR A 171 -12.70 -1.19 3.41
CA TYR A 171 -12.89 -0.52 4.68
C TYR A 171 -13.60 0.80 4.45
N THR A 172 -14.79 0.95 5.03
CA THR A 172 -15.66 2.14 4.83
C THR A 172 -15.65 3.07 6.05
N GLY A 173 -14.59 3.05 6.85
CA GLY A 173 -14.47 3.74 8.12
C GLY A 173 -14.77 2.83 9.31
N GLY A 174 -14.03 3.01 10.41
CA GLY A 174 -14.24 2.27 11.66
C GLY A 174 -13.90 0.78 11.59
N GLY A 175 -13.11 0.35 10.60
CA GLY A 175 -12.59 -1.01 10.50
C GLY A 175 -13.58 -2.07 10.00
N SER A 176 -14.73 -1.64 9.49
CA SER A 176 -15.75 -2.53 8.91
C SER A 176 -15.71 -2.51 7.38
N GLY A 177 -15.98 -3.66 6.77
CA GLY A 177 -16.29 -3.78 5.35
C GLY A 177 -16.17 -5.21 4.83
N SER A 178 -16.42 -5.37 3.53
CA SER A 178 -16.47 -6.69 2.88
C SER A 178 -15.07 -7.20 2.60
N TRP A 179 -14.89 -8.52 2.57
CA TRP A 179 -13.63 -9.14 2.16
C TRP A 179 -13.86 -10.24 1.14
N TYR A 180 -12.79 -10.60 0.43
CA TYR A 180 -12.81 -11.71 -0.50
C TYR A 180 -13.05 -13.04 0.22
N SER A 181 -14.18 -13.67 -0.09
CA SER A 181 -14.61 -14.95 0.49
C SER A 181 -14.44 -16.15 -0.45
N GLY A 182 -13.77 -15.96 -1.59
CA GLY A 182 -13.52 -17.02 -2.56
C GLY A 182 -12.29 -17.86 -2.23
N ALA A 183 -11.89 -18.72 -3.17
CA ALA A 183 -10.65 -19.50 -3.06
C ALA A 183 -9.45 -18.56 -3.16
N ARG A 184 -8.67 -18.46 -2.08
CA ARG A 184 -7.50 -17.58 -1.99
C ARG A 184 -6.30 -18.20 -2.72
N ILE A 185 -5.50 -17.33 -3.33
CA ILE A 185 -4.19 -17.69 -3.87
C ILE A 185 -3.24 -17.84 -2.67
N ALA A 186 -2.36 -18.84 -2.67
CA ALA A 186 -1.44 -19.08 -1.56
C ALA A 186 -0.56 -17.85 -1.23
N ALA A 187 -0.24 -17.68 0.05
CA ALA A 187 0.66 -16.61 0.50
C ALA A 187 2.08 -16.83 -0.04
N PRO A 188 2.87 -15.76 -0.22
CA PRO A 188 4.28 -15.82 -0.65
C PRO A 188 5.15 -16.78 0.15
N SER A 189 6.07 -17.48 -0.52
CA SER A 189 7.14 -18.23 0.14
C SER A 189 8.23 -17.26 0.64
N ALA A 190 9.04 -17.67 1.62
CA ALA A 190 10.16 -16.85 2.06
C ALA A 190 11.17 -16.59 0.92
N ASN A 191 11.58 -15.33 0.81
CA ASN A 191 12.51 -14.76 -0.17
C ASN A 191 12.07 -14.85 -1.64
N GLU A 192 10.85 -15.30 -1.91
CA GLU A 192 10.27 -15.29 -3.25
C GLU A 192 9.85 -13.86 -3.63
N GLU A 193 10.20 -13.44 -4.84
CA GLU A 193 9.76 -12.17 -5.41
C GLU A 193 8.40 -12.34 -6.07
N HIS A 194 7.44 -11.50 -5.67
CA HIS A 194 6.09 -11.50 -6.19
C HIS A 194 5.77 -10.16 -6.85
N ASP A 195 5.46 -10.21 -8.15
CA ASP A 195 4.98 -9.07 -8.94
C ASP A 195 3.47 -8.90 -8.71
N ILE A 196 3.07 -7.71 -8.27
CA ILE A 196 1.70 -7.39 -7.90
C ILE A 196 1.24 -6.24 -8.76
N ARG A 197 0.20 -6.47 -9.56
CA ARG A 197 -0.44 -5.46 -10.39
C ARG A 197 -1.90 -5.34 -10.03
N VAL A 198 -2.30 -4.14 -9.68
CA VAL A 198 -3.68 -3.76 -9.41
C VAL A 198 -4.05 -2.69 -10.41
N SER A 199 -5.20 -2.81 -11.05
CA SER A 199 -5.74 -1.79 -11.96
C SER A 199 -7.22 -1.62 -11.72
N TRP A 200 -7.72 -0.40 -11.85
CA TRP A 200 -9.13 -0.07 -11.72
C TRP A 200 -9.56 0.87 -12.85
N THR A 201 -10.86 0.87 -13.15
CA THR A 201 -11.51 1.61 -14.24
C THR A 201 -12.75 2.31 -13.74
#